data_AF-A0A2E3XKJ3-F1
#
_entry.id   AF-A0A2E3XKJ3-F1
#
_cell.length_a   1.000
_cell.length_b   1.000
_cell.length_c   1.000
_cell.angle_alpha   90.00
_cell.angle_beta   90.00
_cell.angle_gamma   90.00
#
_symmetry.space_group_name_H-M   'P 1'
#
loop_
_entity.id
_entity.type
_entity.pdbx_description
1 polymer ?
#
loop_
_entity_poly.entity_id
_entity_poly.type
_entity_poly.pdbx_seq_one_letter_code
_entity_poly.pdbx_strand_id
1 'polypeptide(L)'
;MQMSWIWSTLQFLDYHLTSLESSFHKLVLLNGRFLEVNIMNDGYSKTLQDIASSEPTPGGGSVAAMALAHGHALAVMVSRLTLSREKWIDGHEAARVVIALSEEGMSDSMAMAEADAESFDMVMQAYRMPRNNDDEIALRKTAIRMATIGAAKSPLSIARASQALLDSTLELAKFGNSNALTDLAASAELARASYIIASMNVRINLDSIDGDESDVISTELSSIGDAVDGSYAEISAIIKERLGW
;
A
#
# COMPACT_ATOMS: atom_id res chain seq x y z
N MET A 1 56.06 -22.87 26.57
CA MET A 1 54.91 -23.56 27.21
C MET A 1 53.71 -22.60 27.16
N GLN A 2 52.48 -23.12 27.01
CA GLN A 2 51.14 -22.46 26.93
C GLN A 2 51.02 -20.96 27.31
N MET A 3 50.40 -20.09 26.48
CA MET A 3 48.95 -19.70 26.44
C MET A 3 48.46 -18.99 27.74
N SER A 4 47.56 -18.00 27.78
CA SER A 4 46.83 -17.13 26.81
C SER A 4 46.06 -16.04 27.64
N TRP A 5 45.37 -14.99 27.16
CA TRP A 5 44.74 -14.63 25.87
C TRP A 5 44.78 -13.10 25.54
N ILE A 6 44.59 -12.84 24.24
CA ILE A 6 44.08 -11.66 23.48
C ILE A 6 43.32 -10.52 24.22
N TRP A 7 43.66 -9.28 23.86
CA TRP A 7 42.72 -8.25 23.34
C TRP A 7 43.35 -7.62 22.08
N SER A 8 42.61 -7.54 20.97
CA SER A 8 43.16 -7.19 19.65
C SER A 8 42.83 -5.76 19.20
N THR A 9 43.84 -5.10 18.63
CA THR A 9 43.80 -3.77 18.02
C THR A 9 42.67 -3.56 17.01
N LEU A 10 41.92 -2.46 17.18
CA LEU A 10 41.25 -1.74 16.11
C LEU A 10 41.90 -0.36 15.99
N GLN A 11 42.87 -0.22 15.07
CA GLN A 11 43.44 1.08 14.71
C GLN A 11 42.55 1.77 13.69
N PHE A 12 42.56 3.11 13.72
CA PHE A 12 41.89 3.94 12.73
C PHE A 12 42.43 3.65 11.32
N LEU A 13 41.53 3.62 10.35
CA LEU A 13 41.82 3.60 8.92
C LEU A 13 40.94 4.66 8.26
N ASP A 14 41.56 5.71 7.71
CA ASP A 14 40.85 6.79 7.03
C ASP A 14 40.27 6.30 5.70
N TYR A 15 38.95 6.16 5.65
CA TYR A 15 38.24 5.83 4.41
C TYR A 15 38.01 7.09 3.57
N HIS A 16 38.93 7.36 2.64
CA HIS A 16 38.69 8.35 1.58
C HIS A 16 37.58 7.87 0.63
N LEU A 17 36.36 8.39 0.82
CA LEU A 17 35.23 8.22 -0.10
C LEU A 17 35.43 9.04 -1.37
N THR A 18 35.95 8.42 -2.42
CA THR A 18 35.93 8.96 -3.79
C THR A 18 34.68 8.49 -4.54
N SER A 19 33.58 9.24 -4.40
CA SER A 19 32.34 9.01 -5.16
C SER A 19 32.51 9.41 -6.63
N LEU A 20 32.55 8.41 -7.52
CA LEU A 20 32.32 8.63 -8.95
C LEU A 20 30.82 8.54 -9.24
N GLU A 21 30.16 9.71 -9.32
CA GLU A 21 28.73 9.76 -9.64
C GLU A 21 28.50 9.46 -11.13
N SER A 22 27.85 8.32 -11.39
CA SER A 22 27.04 8.12 -12.59
C SER A 22 25.66 7.67 -12.14
N SER A 23 24.61 8.22 -12.76
CA SER A 23 23.33 8.54 -12.11
C SER A 23 22.45 7.36 -11.65
N PHE A 24 22.93 6.12 -11.70
CA PHE A 24 22.16 4.91 -11.37
C PHE A 24 22.86 3.89 -10.45
N HIS A 25 24.19 3.97 -10.25
CA HIS A 25 24.93 2.92 -9.53
C HIS A 25 25.80 3.49 -8.40
N LYS A 26 25.39 3.27 -7.14
CA LYS A 26 26.24 3.53 -5.97
C LYS A 26 27.25 2.38 -5.82
N LEU A 27 28.42 2.54 -6.41
CA LEU A 27 29.53 1.60 -6.27
C LEU A 27 30.28 1.88 -4.95
N VAL A 28 30.17 0.97 -3.97
CA VAL A 28 30.90 1.06 -2.69
C VAL A 28 32.16 0.22 -2.76
N LEU A 29 33.30 0.82 -2.43
CA LEU A 29 34.62 0.17 -2.52
C LEU A 29 34.94 -0.53 -1.19
N LEU A 30 34.90 -1.87 -1.18
CA LEU A 30 35.03 -2.69 0.02
C LEU A 30 36.04 -3.82 -0.25
N ASN A 31 37.12 -3.88 0.54
CA ASN A 31 38.25 -4.81 0.36
C ASN A 31 38.81 -4.85 -1.08
N GLY A 32 38.92 -3.69 -1.74
CA GLY A 32 39.45 -3.58 -3.10
C GLY A 32 38.49 -4.03 -4.21
N ARG A 33 37.23 -4.36 -3.89
CA ARG A 33 36.17 -4.64 -4.87
C ARG A 33 35.15 -3.51 -4.85
N PHE A 34 34.63 -3.14 -6.01
CA PHE A 34 33.39 -2.37 -6.08
C PHE A 34 32.22 -3.32 -5.83
N LEU A 35 31.35 -2.96 -4.90
CA LEU A 35 30.05 -3.58 -4.69
C LEU A 35 28.97 -2.65 -5.23
N GLU A 36 28.10 -3.19 -6.07
CA GLU A 36 26.97 -2.48 -6.65
C GLU A 36 25.83 -2.43 -5.62
N VAL A 37 25.63 -1.26 -5.02
CA VAL A 37 24.53 -1.04 -4.07
C VAL A 37 23.28 -0.67 -4.86
N ASN A 38 22.53 -1.69 -5.28
CA ASN A 38 21.15 -1.49 -5.70
C ASN A 38 20.34 -1.00 -4.47
N ILE A 39 19.65 0.12 -4.64
CA ILE A 39 18.87 0.76 -3.57
C ILE A 39 17.50 0.07 -3.41
N MET A 40 16.98 -0.49 -4.49
CA MET A 40 15.78 -1.32 -4.50
C MET A 40 16.20 -2.80 -4.39
N ASN A 41 15.42 -3.63 -3.71
CA ASN A 41 15.70 -5.07 -3.69
C ASN A 41 15.17 -5.77 -4.96
N ASP A 42 15.67 -6.97 -5.21
CA ASP A 42 15.27 -7.78 -6.37
C ASP A 42 13.78 -8.17 -6.30
N GLY A 43 13.22 -8.28 -5.11
CA GLY A 43 11.81 -8.58 -4.87
C GLY A 43 10.87 -7.52 -5.44
N TYR A 44 11.06 -6.25 -5.08
CA TYR A 44 10.28 -5.12 -5.60
C TYR A 44 10.46 -4.98 -7.13
N SER A 45 11.67 -5.21 -7.61
CA SER A 45 12.00 -5.21 -9.04
C SER A 45 11.23 -6.32 -9.78
N LYS A 46 11.12 -7.51 -9.18
CA LYS A 46 10.29 -8.62 -9.68
C LYS A 46 8.80 -8.30 -9.61
N THR A 47 8.29 -7.72 -8.53
CA THR A 47 6.87 -7.33 -8.43
C THR A 47 6.45 -6.41 -9.59
N LEU A 48 7.30 -5.44 -9.96
CA LEU A 48 7.06 -4.59 -11.13
C LEU A 48 7.09 -5.36 -12.46
N GLN A 49 7.94 -6.38 -12.60
CA GLN A 49 7.99 -7.24 -13.79
C GLN A 49 6.76 -8.15 -13.90
N ASP A 50 6.26 -8.65 -12.77
CA ASP A 50 5.06 -9.50 -12.72
C ASP A 50 3.80 -8.68 -13.06
N ILE A 51 3.67 -7.46 -12.53
CA ILE A 51 2.61 -6.48 -12.90
C ILE A 51 2.69 -6.10 -14.40
N ALA A 52 3.90 -6.02 -14.96
CA ALA A 52 4.13 -5.68 -16.37
C ALA A 52 4.06 -6.89 -17.33
N SER A 53 3.67 -8.07 -16.84
CA SER A 53 3.60 -9.30 -17.62
C SER A 53 2.31 -9.43 -18.44
N SER A 54 2.14 -10.55 -19.14
CA SER A 54 0.89 -10.93 -19.82
C SER A 54 -0.03 -11.81 -18.97
N GLU A 55 0.37 -12.15 -17.74
CA GLU A 55 -0.46 -12.94 -16.82
C GLU A 55 -1.56 -12.06 -16.21
N PRO A 56 -2.72 -12.62 -15.83
CA PRO A 56 -3.86 -11.82 -15.36
C PRO A 56 -3.69 -11.27 -13.94
N THR A 57 -2.71 -11.78 -13.18
CA THR A 57 -2.41 -11.40 -11.80
C THR A 57 -0.89 -11.33 -11.59
N PRO A 58 -0.36 -10.41 -10.75
CA PRO A 58 -1.06 -9.40 -9.94
C PRO A 58 -1.70 -8.29 -10.79
N GLY A 59 -2.94 -7.93 -10.44
CA GLY A 59 -3.80 -7.05 -11.24
C GLY A 59 -3.96 -5.64 -10.70
N GLY A 60 -4.96 -4.92 -11.19
CA GLY A 60 -5.27 -3.55 -10.78
C GLY A 60 -5.63 -3.41 -9.30
N GLY A 61 -6.37 -4.37 -8.72
CA GLY A 61 -6.68 -4.40 -7.29
C GLY A 61 -5.44 -4.68 -6.45
N SER A 62 -4.59 -5.64 -6.84
CA SER A 62 -3.26 -5.85 -6.23
C SER A 62 -2.43 -4.56 -6.22
N VAL A 63 -2.41 -3.80 -7.32
CA VAL A 63 -1.72 -2.49 -7.38
C VAL A 63 -2.36 -1.44 -6.48
N ALA A 64 -3.69 -1.41 -6.35
CA ALA A 64 -4.37 -0.52 -5.41
C ALA A 64 -3.96 -0.81 -3.96
N ALA A 65 -3.94 -2.09 -3.57
CA ALA A 65 -3.51 -2.52 -2.25
C ALA A 65 -2.02 -2.20 -2.00
N MET A 66 -1.15 -2.42 -2.99
CA MET A 66 0.26 -2.01 -2.89
C MET A 66 0.42 -0.48 -2.74
N ALA A 67 -0.38 0.33 -3.43
CA ALA A 67 -0.38 1.78 -3.25
C ALA A 67 -0.78 2.20 -1.82
N LEU A 68 -1.75 1.51 -1.22
CA LEU A 68 -2.17 1.71 0.16
C LEU A 68 -1.05 1.39 1.16
N ALA A 69 -0.31 0.29 0.94
CA ALA A 69 0.87 -0.06 1.76
C ALA A 69 1.94 1.05 1.76
N HIS A 70 2.20 1.67 0.60
CA HIS A 70 3.11 2.82 0.50
C HIS A 70 2.56 4.06 1.24
N GLY A 71 1.24 4.29 1.19
CA GLY A 71 0.57 5.31 1.99
C GLY A 71 0.82 5.12 3.49
N HIS A 72 0.47 3.95 4.02
CA HIS A 72 0.72 3.59 5.42
C HIS A 72 2.21 3.75 5.81
N ALA A 73 3.15 3.33 4.96
CA ALA A 73 4.58 3.48 5.22
C ALA A 73 5.02 4.94 5.36
N LEU A 74 4.51 5.84 4.52
CA LEU A 74 4.76 7.29 4.63
C LEU A 74 4.09 7.89 5.87
N ALA A 75 2.84 7.52 6.17
CA ALA A 75 2.13 7.96 7.37
C ALA A 75 2.88 7.57 8.67
N VAL A 76 3.41 6.35 8.73
CA VAL A 76 4.28 5.86 9.81
C VAL A 76 5.59 6.67 9.87
N MET A 77 6.21 6.97 8.73
CA MET A 77 7.44 7.79 8.69
C MET A 77 7.18 9.20 9.26
N VAL A 78 6.15 9.91 8.80
CA VAL A 78 5.79 11.25 9.28
C VAL A 78 5.46 11.23 10.77
N SER A 79 4.76 10.19 11.23
CA SER A 79 4.42 10.00 12.64
C SER A 79 5.65 9.79 13.52
N ARG A 80 6.57 8.90 13.12
CA ARG A 80 7.84 8.67 13.82
C ARG A 80 8.72 9.93 13.83
N LEU A 81 8.76 10.69 12.73
CA LEU A 81 9.45 11.99 12.66
C LEU A 81 8.80 13.06 13.56
N THR A 82 7.47 13.01 13.73
CA THR A 82 6.72 13.89 14.65
C THR A 82 7.05 13.57 16.11
N LEU A 83 6.95 12.29 16.50
CA LEU A 83 7.32 11.81 17.84
C LEU A 83 8.80 12.08 18.19
N SER A 84 9.70 12.11 17.19
CA SER A 84 11.13 12.33 17.41
C SER A 84 11.51 13.72 17.95
N ARG A 85 10.58 14.69 18.04
CA ARG A 85 10.86 16.06 18.49
C ARG A 85 9.76 16.65 19.36
N GLU A 86 10.15 17.19 20.51
CA GLU A 86 9.28 17.91 21.45
C GLU A 86 8.58 19.13 20.82
N LYS A 87 9.20 19.76 19.81
CA LYS A 87 8.60 20.91 19.09
C LYS A 87 7.34 20.59 18.29
N TRP A 88 6.88 19.34 18.29
CA TRP A 88 5.65 18.86 17.67
C TRP A 88 4.75 18.11 18.65
N ILE A 89 4.89 18.34 19.97
CA ILE A 89 4.17 17.64 21.04
C ILE A 89 2.66 17.56 20.83
N ASP A 90 2.05 18.61 20.29
CA ASP A 90 0.61 18.68 19.96
C ASP A 90 0.18 17.60 18.95
N GLY A 91 1.08 17.21 18.04
CA GLY A 91 0.87 16.15 17.05
C GLY A 91 1.25 14.74 17.54
N HIS A 92 1.74 14.57 18.76
CA HIS A 92 2.21 13.26 19.25
C HIS A 92 1.09 12.24 19.44
N GLU A 93 -0.13 12.66 19.78
CA GLU A 93 -1.26 11.73 19.92
C GLU A 93 -1.76 11.24 18.55
N ALA A 94 -1.94 12.16 17.59
CA ALA A 94 -2.27 11.80 16.21
C ALA A 94 -1.20 10.87 15.60
N ALA A 95 0.08 11.13 15.86
CA ALA A 95 1.17 10.25 15.44
C ALA A 95 1.11 8.84 16.07
N ARG A 96 0.66 8.69 17.32
CA ARG A 96 0.43 7.37 17.94
C ARG A 96 -0.73 6.62 17.28
N VAL A 97 -1.84 7.30 17.03
CA VAL A 97 -3.02 6.72 16.36
C VAL A 97 -2.68 6.25 14.94
N VAL A 98 -1.99 7.09 14.16
CA VAL A 98 -1.56 6.75 12.79
C VAL A 98 -0.60 5.57 12.77
N ILE A 99 0.35 5.50 13.72
CA ILE A 99 1.27 4.35 13.83
C ILE A 99 0.50 3.06 14.16
N ALA A 100 -0.38 3.11 15.17
CA ALA A 100 -1.14 1.93 15.60
C ALA A 100 -2.00 1.34 14.47
N LEU A 101 -2.66 2.19 13.67
CA LEU A 101 -3.40 1.74 12.48
C LEU A 101 -2.46 1.22 11.38
N SER A 102 -1.38 1.96 11.10
CA SER A 102 -0.62 1.78 9.85
C SER A 102 0.48 0.73 9.92
N GLU A 103 0.94 0.34 11.11
CA GLU A 103 1.86 -0.80 11.24
C GLU A 103 1.17 -2.14 10.93
N GLU A 104 -0.11 -2.29 11.30
CA GLU A 104 -0.96 -3.42 10.89
C GLU A 104 -1.43 -3.24 9.43
N GLY A 105 -1.90 -2.02 9.08
CA GLY A 105 -2.39 -1.69 7.73
C GLY A 105 -1.40 -1.92 6.58
N MET A 106 -0.08 -1.84 6.81
CA MET A 106 0.92 -2.27 5.82
C MET A 106 0.87 -3.78 5.53
N SER A 107 0.65 -4.62 6.55
CA SER A 107 0.53 -6.07 6.39
C SER A 107 -0.80 -6.45 5.75
N ASP A 108 -1.90 -5.84 6.21
CA ASP A 108 -3.24 -6.05 5.66
C ASP A 108 -3.31 -5.62 4.19
N SER A 109 -2.61 -4.55 3.81
CA SER A 109 -2.49 -4.13 2.42
C SER A 109 -1.80 -5.20 1.55
N MET A 110 -0.78 -5.90 2.06
CA MET A 110 -0.18 -7.01 1.30
C MET A 110 -1.13 -8.21 1.21
N ALA A 111 -1.82 -8.56 2.30
CA ALA A 111 -2.82 -9.63 2.30
C ALA A 111 -4.01 -9.34 1.36
N MET A 112 -4.47 -8.09 1.26
CA MET A 112 -5.48 -7.68 0.29
C MET A 112 -4.97 -7.75 -1.17
N ALA A 113 -3.67 -7.52 -1.41
CA ALA A 113 -3.10 -7.66 -2.75
C ALA A 113 -3.09 -9.11 -3.23
N GLU A 114 -2.86 -10.06 -2.31
CA GLU A 114 -2.96 -11.50 -2.54
C GLU A 114 -4.42 -11.95 -2.70
N ALA A 115 -5.33 -11.51 -1.82
CA ALA A 115 -6.75 -11.86 -1.87
C ALA A 115 -7.47 -11.34 -3.14
N ASP A 116 -7.06 -10.20 -3.71
CA ASP A 116 -7.51 -9.73 -5.03
C ASP A 116 -7.18 -10.76 -6.12
N ALA A 117 -5.92 -11.22 -6.17
CA ALA A 117 -5.45 -12.21 -7.14
C ALA A 117 -6.13 -13.58 -6.96
N GLU A 118 -6.28 -14.06 -5.72
CA GLU A 118 -7.04 -15.29 -5.43
C GLU A 118 -8.50 -15.18 -5.86
N SER A 119 -9.15 -14.03 -5.64
CA SER A 119 -10.55 -13.84 -6.02
C SER A 119 -10.77 -13.88 -7.55
N PHE A 120 -9.82 -13.37 -8.32
CA PHE A 120 -9.82 -13.51 -9.78
C PHE A 120 -9.70 -14.99 -10.21
N ASP A 121 -8.81 -15.75 -9.56
CA ASP A 121 -8.64 -17.17 -9.87
C ASP A 121 -9.88 -18.00 -9.48
N MET A 122 -10.60 -17.64 -8.42
CA MET A 122 -11.89 -18.26 -8.07
C MET A 122 -12.95 -18.01 -9.16
N VAL A 123 -13.04 -16.79 -9.70
CA VAL A 123 -13.92 -16.46 -10.84
C VAL A 123 -13.54 -17.28 -12.06
N MET A 124 -12.25 -17.35 -12.40
CA MET A 124 -11.77 -18.15 -13.54
C MET A 124 -11.99 -19.66 -13.37
N GLN A 125 -11.91 -20.19 -12.15
CA GLN A 125 -12.29 -21.57 -11.83
C GLN A 125 -13.78 -21.82 -12.03
N ALA A 126 -14.65 -20.91 -11.58
CA ALA A 126 -16.10 -21.00 -11.82
C ALA A 126 -16.44 -20.98 -13.33
N TYR A 127 -15.74 -20.15 -14.12
CA TYR A 127 -15.87 -20.15 -15.59
C TYR A 127 -15.31 -21.41 -16.28
N ARG A 128 -14.52 -22.25 -15.59
CA ARG A 128 -14.00 -23.55 -16.09
C ARG A 128 -14.90 -24.75 -15.74
N MET A 129 -15.92 -24.58 -14.89
CA MET A 129 -16.81 -25.69 -14.47
C MET A 129 -17.59 -26.35 -15.62
N PRO A 130 -18.01 -27.62 -15.48
CA PRO A 130 -18.85 -28.32 -16.47
C PRO A 130 -20.17 -27.59 -16.81
N ARG A 131 -20.79 -27.98 -17.93
CA ARG A 131 -22.03 -27.38 -18.48
C ARG A 131 -22.76 -28.30 -19.48
N ASN A 132 -22.71 -29.61 -19.26
CA ASN A 132 -23.19 -30.64 -20.18
C ASN A 132 -24.64 -31.07 -19.93
N ASN A 133 -25.22 -30.69 -18.79
CA ASN A 133 -26.59 -30.94 -18.38
C ASN A 133 -27.10 -29.78 -17.50
N ASP A 134 -28.41 -29.76 -17.22
CA ASP A 134 -29.06 -28.64 -16.54
C ASP A 134 -28.57 -28.44 -15.10
N ASP A 135 -28.26 -29.51 -14.37
CA ASP A 135 -27.72 -29.46 -13.00
C ASP A 135 -26.32 -28.84 -12.99
N GLU A 136 -25.44 -29.24 -13.92
CA GLU A 136 -24.11 -28.63 -14.11
C GLU A 136 -24.23 -27.15 -14.47
N ILE A 137 -25.17 -26.78 -15.35
CA ILE A 137 -25.42 -25.39 -15.76
C ILE A 137 -25.90 -24.55 -14.57
N ALA A 138 -26.82 -25.06 -13.75
CA ALA A 138 -27.34 -24.39 -12.56
C ALA A 138 -26.28 -24.22 -11.47
N LEU A 139 -25.47 -25.26 -11.22
CA LEU A 139 -24.36 -25.24 -10.26
C LEU A 139 -23.28 -24.26 -10.72
N ARG A 140 -22.88 -24.30 -12.00
CA ARG A 140 -21.93 -23.36 -12.61
C ARG A 140 -22.41 -21.92 -12.53
N LYS A 141 -23.70 -21.64 -12.81
CA LYS A 141 -24.26 -20.28 -12.69
C LYS A 141 -24.18 -19.77 -11.25
N THR A 142 -24.49 -20.62 -10.28
CA THR A 142 -24.41 -20.30 -8.85
C THR A 142 -22.97 -19.99 -8.44
N ALA A 143 -22.02 -20.85 -8.83
CA ALA A 143 -20.61 -20.70 -8.52
C ALA A 143 -20.00 -19.42 -9.12
N ILE A 144 -20.34 -19.08 -10.38
CA ILE A 144 -19.91 -17.81 -11.00
C ILE A 144 -20.44 -16.63 -10.19
N ARG A 145 -21.74 -16.58 -9.87
CA ARG A 145 -22.32 -15.47 -9.08
C ARG A 145 -21.63 -15.32 -7.72
N MET A 146 -21.38 -16.42 -7.01
CA MET A 146 -20.69 -16.40 -5.71
C MET A 146 -19.23 -15.93 -5.82
N ALA A 147 -18.50 -16.40 -6.83
CA ALA A 147 -17.12 -16.00 -7.06
C ALA A 147 -17.00 -14.51 -7.40
N THR A 148 -17.85 -13.99 -8.30
CA THR A 148 -17.83 -12.57 -8.66
C THR A 148 -18.25 -11.67 -7.48
N ILE A 149 -19.18 -12.10 -6.62
CA ILE A 149 -19.49 -11.39 -5.37
C ILE A 149 -18.26 -11.35 -4.43
N GLY A 150 -17.42 -12.38 -4.43
CA GLY A 150 -16.12 -12.38 -3.76
C GLY A 150 -15.14 -11.37 -4.38
N ALA A 151 -15.00 -11.40 -5.71
CA ALA A 151 -14.13 -10.49 -6.46
C ALA A 151 -14.60 -9.02 -6.44
N ALA A 152 -15.87 -8.74 -6.18
CA ALA A 152 -16.35 -7.38 -5.86
C ALA A 152 -15.99 -6.95 -4.41
N LYS A 153 -15.93 -7.90 -3.47
CA LYS A 153 -15.69 -7.63 -2.03
C LYS A 153 -14.22 -7.42 -1.67
N SER A 154 -13.27 -8.02 -2.40
CA SER A 154 -11.83 -7.82 -2.17
C SER A 154 -11.38 -6.36 -2.41
N PRO A 155 -11.62 -5.73 -3.58
CA PRO A 155 -11.33 -4.31 -3.76
C PRO A 155 -12.20 -3.40 -2.86
N LEU A 156 -13.37 -3.85 -2.40
CA LEU A 156 -14.17 -3.09 -1.44
C LEU A 156 -13.49 -2.99 -0.05
N SER A 157 -12.70 -3.97 0.40
CA SER A 157 -11.90 -3.80 1.64
C SER A 157 -10.73 -2.84 1.43
N ILE A 158 -10.10 -2.83 0.25
CA ILE A 158 -9.07 -1.84 -0.11
C ILE A 158 -9.66 -0.42 -0.05
N ALA A 159 -10.88 -0.23 -0.57
CA ALA A 159 -11.60 1.04 -0.51
C ALA A 159 -11.86 1.51 0.93
N ARG A 160 -12.33 0.63 1.83
CA ARG A 160 -12.52 0.94 3.26
C ARG A 160 -11.21 1.31 3.95
N ALA A 161 -10.15 0.53 3.73
CA ALA A 161 -8.85 0.76 4.36
C ALA A 161 -8.18 2.06 3.86
N SER A 162 -8.41 2.44 2.60
CA SER A 162 -8.01 3.74 2.03
C SER A 162 -8.67 4.91 2.75
N GLN A 163 -9.96 4.81 3.07
CA GLN A 163 -10.67 5.80 3.88
C GLN A 163 -10.09 5.87 5.31
N ALA A 164 -9.92 4.71 5.96
CA ALA A 164 -9.39 4.64 7.32
C ALA A 164 -7.99 5.26 7.45
N LEU A 165 -7.11 5.08 6.45
CA LEU A 165 -5.82 5.76 6.40
C LEU A 165 -5.99 7.29 6.32
N LEU A 166 -6.80 7.81 5.37
CA LEU A 166 -7.06 9.25 5.25
C LEU A 166 -7.59 9.82 6.57
N ASP A 167 -8.65 9.26 7.10
CA ASP A 167 -9.30 9.71 8.34
C ASP A 167 -8.31 9.76 9.52
N SER A 168 -7.41 8.77 9.63
CA SER A 168 -6.37 8.76 10.67
C SER A 168 -5.34 9.88 10.52
N THR A 169 -5.00 10.27 9.29
CA THR A 169 -3.96 11.28 9.02
C THR A 169 -4.42 12.72 9.22
N LEU A 170 -5.71 12.98 9.43
CA LEU A 170 -6.27 14.34 9.47
C LEU A 170 -5.66 15.21 10.59
N GLU A 171 -5.63 14.72 11.82
CA GLU A 171 -5.05 15.47 12.95
C GLU A 171 -3.51 15.53 12.86
N LEU A 172 -2.88 14.55 12.21
CA LEU A 172 -1.45 14.59 11.89
C LEU A 172 -1.14 15.67 10.83
N ALA A 173 -2.04 15.93 9.89
CA ALA A 173 -1.92 17.05 8.95
C ALA A 173 -2.02 18.40 9.65
N LYS A 174 -2.81 18.51 10.73
CA LYS A 174 -2.96 19.75 11.53
C LYS A 174 -1.76 20.02 12.43
N PHE A 175 -1.30 19.03 13.19
CA PHE A 175 -0.32 19.22 14.28
C PHE A 175 1.02 18.48 14.11
N GLY A 176 1.12 17.57 13.13
CA GLY A 176 2.34 16.80 12.85
C GLY A 176 3.49 17.64 12.27
N ASN A 177 4.62 16.99 12.04
CA ASN A 177 5.87 17.64 11.64
C ASN A 177 5.79 18.44 10.32
N SER A 178 5.81 19.78 10.37
CA SER A 178 5.80 20.65 9.17
C SER A 178 6.89 20.29 8.16
N ASN A 179 8.06 19.80 8.61
CA ASN A 179 9.18 19.43 7.75
C ASN A 179 8.94 18.15 6.92
N ALA A 180 7.81 17.45 7.11
CA ALA A 180 7.45 16.20 6.43
C ALA A 180 6.01 16.20 5.88
N LEU A 181 5.38 17.39 5.74
CA LEU A 181 4.01 17.50 5.21
C LEU A 181 3.90 17.11 3.73
N THR A 182 4.99 17.20 2.97
CA THR A 182 5.05 16.70 1.59
C THR A 182 4.94 15.17 1.53
N ASP A 183 5.51 14.48 2.50
CA ASP A 183 5.43 13.02 2.62
C ASP A 183 4.02 12.59 3.11
N LEU A 184 3.39 13.40 3.96
CA LEU A 184 2.01 13.20 4.39
C LEU A 184 1.01 13.48 3.26
N ALA A 185 1.26 14.47 2.42
CA ALA A 185 0.49 14.70 1.20
C ALA A 185 0.60 13.49 0.26
N ALA A 186 1.82 13.00 0.02
CA ALA A 186 2.03 11.79 -0.78
C ALA A 186 1.31 10.56 -0.18
N SER A 187 1.26 10.41 1.14
CA SER A 187 0.44 9.40 1.82
C SER A 187 -1.05 9.53 1.49
N ALA A 188 -1.60 10.75 1.55
CA ALA A 188 -3.02 11.00 1.27
C ALA A 188 -3.37 10.81 -0.23
N GLU A 189 -2.48 11.23 -1.13
CA GLU A 189 -2.60 10.99 -2.58
C GLU A 189 -2.58 9.48 -2.89
N LEU A 190 -1.68 8.70 -2.26
CA LEU A 190 -1.62 7.25 -2.43
C LEU A 190 -2.87 6.54 -1.89
N ALA A 191 -3.39 6.96 -0.73
CA ALA A 191 -4.65 6.45 -0.19
C ALA A 191 -5.83 6.74 -1.13
N ARG A 192 -5.94 7.97 -1.64
CA ARG A 192 -7.00 8.35 -2.59
C ARG A 192 -6.84 7.64 -3.95
N ALA A 193 -5.63 7.48 -4.45
CA ALA A 193 -5.35 6.72 -5.66
C ALA A 193 -5.72 5.23 -5.48
N SER A 194 -5.40 4.65 -4.32
CA SER A 194 -5.81 3.29 -3.97
C SER A 194 -7.33 3.13 -3.98
N TYR A 195 -8.08 4.02 -3.30
CA TYR A 195 -9.54 4.05 -3.36
C TYR A 195 -10.06 4.15 -4.81
N ILE A 196 -9.51 5.04 -5.64
CA ILE A 196 -9.96 5.22 -7.02
C ILE A 196 -9.75 3.93 -7.82
N ILE A 197 -8.57 3.31 -7.76
CA ILE A 197 -8.28 2.06 -8.48
C ILE A 197 -9.16 0.92 -7.95
N ALA A 198 -9.29 0.78 -6.63
CA ALA A 198 -10.17 -0.19 -6.00
C ALA A 198 -11.64 -0.01 -6.44
N SER A 199 -12.16 1.22 -6.48
CA SER A 199 -13.54 1.51 -6.89
C SER A 199 -13.85 1.07 -8.32
N MET A 200 -12.88 1.12 -9.24
CA MET A 200 -13.03 0.60 -10.60
C MET A 200 -13.07 -0.93 -10.62
N ASN A 201 -12.27 -1.60 -9.77
CA ASN A 201 -12.27 -3.06 -9.65
C ASN A 201 -13.53 -3.60 -8.94
N VAL A 202 -14.13 -2.84 -8.01
CA VAL A 202 -15.49 -3.17 -7.50
C VAL A 202 -16.51 -3.08 -8.64
N ARG A 203 -16.57 -1.94 -9.33
CA ARG A 203 -17.60 -1.67 -10.37
C ARG A 203 -17.60 -2.70 -11.50
N ILE A 204 -16.44 -3.04 -12.06
CA ILE A 204 -16.34 -4.00 -13.18
C ILE A 204 -16.80 -5.43 -12.80
N ASN A 205 -16.74 -5.79 -11.51
CA ASN A 205 -17.34 -7.03 -11.01
C ASN A 205 -18.87 -6.90 -10.85
N LEU A 206 -19.35 -5.78 -10.30
CA LEU A 206 -20.80 -5.50 -10.17
C LEU A 206 -21.53 -5.42 -11.52
N ASP A 207 -20.88 -4.97 -12.59
CA ASP A 207 -21.42 -4.94 -13.97
C ASP A 207 -21.91 -6.32 -14.47
N SER A 208 -21.61 -7.41 -13.74
CA SER A 208 -22.06 -8.78 -14.03
C SER A 208 -22.91 -9.42 -12.92
N ILE A 209 -23.37 -8.66 -11.92
CA ILE A 209 -24.17 -9.14 -10.78
C ILE A 209 -25.43 -8.27 -10.57
N ASP A 210 -26.60 -8.90 -10.74
CA ASP A 210 -27.89 -8.30 -10.36
C ASP A 210 -28.31 -8.64 -8.91
N GLY A 211 -29.11 -7.73 -8.33
CA GLY A 211 -29.88 -7.91 -7.08
C GLY A 211 -29.27 -7.25 -5.85
N ASP A 212 -29.96 -7.37 -4.72
CA ASP A 212 -29.77 -6.64 -3.45
C ASP A 212 -28.30 -6.56 -2.98
N GLU A 213 -27.53 -7.62 -3.19
CA GLU A 213 -26.11 -7.69 -2.78
C GLU A 213 -25.20 -6.78 -3.61
N SER A 214 -25.57 -6.53 -4.87
CA SER A 214 -24.92 -5.56 -5.77
C SER A 214 -25.26 -4.12 -5.36
N ASP A 215 -26.55 -3.86 -5.06
CA ASP A 215 -27.04 -2.57 -4.59
C ASP A 215 -26.40 -2.15 -3.25
N VAL A 216 -26.24 -3.11 -2.31
CA VAL A 216 -25.55 -2.88 -1.02
C VAL A 216 -24.08 -2.50 -1.24
N ILE A 217 -23.35 -3.24 -2.07
CA ILE A 217 -21.93 -2.95 -2.36
C ILE A 217 -21.78 -1.60 -3.08
N SER A 218 -22.67 -1.30 -4.04
CA SER A 218 -22.69 -0.04 -4.77
C SER A 218 -22.96 1.16 -3.85
N THR A 219 -23.93 1.02 -2.94
CA THR A 219 -24.28 2.04 -1.92
C THR A 219 -23.12 2.27 -0.95
N GLU A 220 -22.50 1.20 -0.46
CA GLU A 220 -21.33 1.29 0.43
C GLU A 220 -20.14 1.95 -0.27
N LEU A 221 -19.85 1.57 -1.52
CA LEU A 221 -18.78 2.18 -2.31
C LEU A 221 -19.00 3.67 -2.53
N SER A 222 -20.25 4.11 -2.76
CA SER A 222 -20.57 5.54 -2.87
C SER A 222 -20.29 6.28 -1.57
N SER A 223 -20.73 5.74 -0.43
CA SER A 223 -20.50 6.36 0.88
C SER A 223 -19.02 6.42 1.27
N ILE A 224 -18.22 5.42 0.89
CA ILE A 224 -16.76 5.45 1.04
C ILE A 224 -16.16 6.55 0.14
N GLY A 225 -16.65 6.70 -1.10
CA GLY A 225 -16.20 7.75 -2.01
C GLY A 225 -16.44 9.16 -1.50
N ASP A 226 -17.64 9.44 -1.00
CA ASP A 226 -17.98 10.75 -0.42
C ASP A 226 -17.10 11.08 0.80
N ALA A 227 -16.78 10.07 1.63
CA ALA A 227 -15.87 10.21 2.77
C ALA A 227 -14.41 10.40 2.33
N VAL A 228 -13.91 9.60 1.39
CA VAL A 228 -12.54 9.70 0.85
C VAL A 228 -12.28 11.07 0.22
N ASP A 229 -13.19 11.57 -0.62
CA ASP A 229 -13.03 12.89 -1.25
C ASP A 229 -13.15 14.03 -0.22
N GLY A 230 -14.00 13.88 0.80
CA GLY A 230 -14.11 14.81 1.92
C GLY A 230 -12.82 14.91 2.76
N SER A 231 -12.37 13.78 3.32
CA SER A 231 -11.17 13.72 4.16
C SER A 231 -9.91 14.13 3.39
N TYR A 232 -9.74 13.68 2.14
CA TYR A 232 -8.65 14.12 1.28
C TYR A 232 -8.70 15.64 1.02
N ALA A 233 -9.89 16.22 0.79
CA ALA A 233 -10.01 17.66 0.56
C ALA A 233 -9.61 18.49 1.80
N GLU A 234 -10.02 18.07 3.02
CA GLU A 234 -9.61 18.74 4.26
C GLU A 234 -8.08 18.63 4.46
N ILE A 235 -7.51 17.43 4.33
CA ILE A 235 -6.05 17.19 4.45
C ILE A 235 -5.28 18.03 3.42
N SER A 236 -5.73 18.04 2.16
CA SER A 236 -5.08 18.77 1.07
C SER A 236 -5.12 20.29 1.30
N ALA A 237 -6.22 20.82 1.87
CA ALA A 237 -6.32 22.23 2.25
C ALA A 237 -5.39 22.59 3.42
N ILE A 238 -5.41 21.79 4.51
CA ILE A 238 -4.54 21.99 5.68
C ILE A 238 -3.06 21.97 5.29
N ILE A 239 -2.64 21.03 4.44
CA ILE A 239 -1.24 20.93 4.01
C ILE A 239 -0.83 22.15 3.16
N LYS A 240 -1.69 22.61 2.24
CA LYS A 240 -1.43 23.83 1.44
C LYS A 240 -1.31 25.07 2.32
N GLU A 241 -2.21 25.25 3.28
CA GLU A 241 -2.14 26.35 4.25
C GLU A 241 -0.84 26.30 5.07
N ARG A 242 -0.49 25.14 5.62
CA ARG A 242 0.74 24.95 6.43
C ARG A 242 2.05 25.06 5.62
N LEU A 243 2.00 24.94 4.30
CA LEU A 243 3.15 25.08 3.39
C LEU A 243 3.19 26.43 2.65
N GLY A 244 2.10 27.22 2.68
CA GLY A 244 1.98 28.50 1.97
C GLY A 244 1.86 28.36 0.45
N TRP A 245 1.02 27.41 0.00
CA TRP A 245 0.77 27.08 -1.42
C TRP A 245 -0.58 27.61 -1.92
#